data_AF-A0A329RG60-F1
#
_entry.id   AF-A0A329RG60-F1
#
_cell.length_a   1.000
_cell.length_b   1.000
_cell.length_c   1.000
_cell.angle_alpha   90.00
_cell.angle_beta   90.00
_cell.angle_gamma   90.00
#
_symmetry.space_group_name_H-M   'P 1'
#
loop_
_entity.id
_entity.type
_entity.pdbx_description
1 polymer ?
#
loop_
_entity_poly.entity_id
_entity_poly.type
_entity_poly.pdbx_seq_one_letter_code
_entity_poly.pdbx_strand_id
1 'polypeptide(L)'
;MAEREAPNDEELEPIAQVLALTAAYYGAAYCCMEACHTSALTGAAWVAELEEGHHIRIFRNFRVTQGVFEILCNEVEKAVPSSPWARIELKESVAMFPYFLSNNASNRDLMERFQHGGETVHR
;
A
#
# COMPACT_ATOMS: atom_id res chain seq x y z
N MET A 1 19.60 43.34 -30.93
CA MET A 1 19.15 41.94 -30.94
C MET A 1 20.36 41.11 -30.53
N ALA A 2 20.51 40.78 -29.24
CA ALA A 2 21.66 40.03 -28.77
C ALA A 2 21.38 38.54 -29.03
N GLU A 3 22.14 37.96 -29.96
CA GLU A 3 22.12 36.53 -30.26
C GLU A 3 22.67 35.81 -29.03
N ARG A 4 21.83 35.01 -28.38
CA ARG A 4 22.19 34.28 -27.18
C ARG A 4 23.03 33.08 -27.64
N GLU A 5 24.34 33.22 -27.57
CA GLU A 5 25.30 32.19 -27.95
C GLU A 5 24.99 30.91 -27.17
N ALA A 6 24.83 29.79 -27.90
CA ALA A 6 24.47 28.52 -27.29
C ALA A 6 25.59 28.12 -26.31
N PRO A 7 25.26 27.66 -25.09
CA PRO A 7 26.28 27.27 -24.12
C PRO A 7 27.17 26.19 -24.73
N ASN A 8 28.48 26.39 -24.63
CA ASN A 8 29.47 25.46 -25.18
C ASN A 8 29.37 24.09 -24.49
N ASP A 9 29.69 23.01 -25.18
CA ASP A 9 29.57 21.64 -24.64
C ASP A 9 30.34 21.47 -23.32
N GLU A 10 31.45 22.21 -23.17
CA GLU A 10 32.29 22.27 -21.98
C GLU A 10 31.59 22.91 -20.75
N GLU A 11 30.66 23.85 -20.96
CA GLU A 11 29.82 24.42 -19.91
C GLU A 11 28.63 23.52 -19.56
N LEU A 12 28.19 22.68 -20.50
CA LEU A 12 27.09 21.74 -20.34
C LEU A 12 27.51 20.43 -19.67
N GLU A 13 28.77 20.01 -19.82
CA GLU A 13 29.32 18.78 -19.26
C GLU A 13 29.20 18.68 -17.72
N PRO A 14 29.57 19.70 -16.91
CA PRO A 14 29.37 19.63 -15.46
C PRO A 14 27.88 19.61 -15.08
N ILE A 15 27.02 20.28 -15.85
CA ILE A 15 25.57 20.28 -15.63
C ILE A 15 25.00 18.88 -15.91
N ALA A 16 25.39 18.27 -17.03
CA ALA A 16 25.01 16.91 -17.41
C ALA A 16 25.48 15.89 -16.35
N GLN A 17 26.68 16.06 -15.81
CA GLN A 17 27.22 15.18 -14.79
C GLN A 17 26.48 15.29 -13.45
N VAL A 18 26.11 16.50 -13.03
CA VAL A 18 25.26 16.71 -11.84
C VAL A 18 23.86 16.12 -12.04
N LEU A 19 23.25 16.30 -13.22
CA LEU A 19 21.96 15.69 -13.56
C LEU A 19 22.03 14.16 -13.58
N ALA A 20 23.10 13.59 -14.13
CA ALA A 20 23.32 12.14 -14.14
C ALA A 20 23.49 11.58 -12.72
N LEU A 21 24.28 12.24 -11.87
CA LEU A 21 24.51 11.82 -10.48
C LEU A 21 23.23 11.92 -9.63
N THR A 22 22.49 13.02 -9.77
CA THR A 22 21.21 13.20 -9.07
C THR A 22 20.17 12.19 -9.56
N ALA A 23 20.04 11.99 -10.87
CA ALA A 23 19.16 10.96 -11.43
C ALA A 23 19.56 9.55 -10.99
N ALA A 24 20.87 9.24 -10.92
CA ALA A 24 21.35 7.96 -10.42
C ALA A 24 21.07 7.77 -8.93
N TYR A 25 21.27 8.80 -8.11
CA TYR A 25 20.98 8.76 -6.67
C TYR A 25 19.48 8.59 -6.40
N TYR A 26 18.64 9.40 -7.03
CA TYR A 26 17.18 9.27 -6.92
C TYR A 26 16.67 7.97 -7.55
N GLY A 27 17.23 7.55 -8.69
CA GLY A 27 16.90 6.27 -9.33
C GLY A 27 17.25 5.09 -8.42
N ALA A 28 18.43 5.08 -7.80
CA ALA A 28 18.77 4.07 -6.82
C ALA A 28 17.85 4.11 -5.59
N ALA A 29 17.51 5.28 -5.07
CA ALA A 29 16.67 5.42 -3.89
C ALA A 29 15.19 5.05 -4.13
N TYR A 30 14.64 5.37 -5.30
CA TYR A 30 13.20 5.23 -5.60
C TYR A 30 12.87 4.09 -6.56
N CYS A 31 13.75 3.76 -7.51
CA CYS A 31 13.52 2.63 -8.43
C CYS A 31 14.05 1.30 -7.87
N CYS A 32 15.04 1.34 -6.98
CA CYS A 32 15.57 0.17 -6.28
C CYS A 32 15.13 0.14 -4.80
N MET A 33 13.96 0.71 -4.49
CA MET A 33 13.38 0.66 -3.15
C MET A 33 13.18 -0.81 -2.75
N GLU A 34 13.94 -1.25 -1.75
CA GLU A 34 13.81 -2.59 -1.21
C GLU A 34 12.43 -2.74 -0.57
N ALA A 35 11.71 -3.81 -0.93
CA ALA A 35 10.38 -4.05 -0.39
C ALA A 35 10.49 -4.28 1.12
N CYS A 36 9.86 -3.41 1.92
CA CYS A 36 9.87 -3.52 3.38
C CYS A 36 8.94 -4.65 3.87
N HIS A 37 7.80 -4.82 3.20
CA HIS A 37 6.77 -5.81 3.54
C HIS A 37 6.91 -7.03 2.62
N THR A 38 7.64 -8.04 3.08
CA THR A 38 8.02 -9.24 2.30
C THR A 38 7.44 -10.54 2.87
N SER A 39 6.47 -10.44 3.79
CA SER A 39 5.79 -11.62 4.31
C SER A 39 5.12 -12.40 3.18
N ALA A 40 5.28 -13.72 3.20
CA ALA A 40 4.58 -14.62 2.28
C ALA A 40 3.05 -14.60 2.49
N LEU A 41 2.60 -14.23 3.69
CA LEU A 41 1.19 -14.09 4.02
C LEU A 41 0.75 -12.65 3.75
N THR A 42 0.07 -12.44 2.63
CA THR A 42 -0.52 -11.14 2.26
C THR A 42 -1.73 -10.82 3.15
N GLY A 43 -2.14 -9.55 3.22
CA GLY A 43 -3.32 -9.17 3.99
C GLY A 43 -4.59 -9.89 3.52
N ALA A 44 -4.81 -10.02 2.20
CA ALA A 44 -5.91 -10.79 1.64
C ALA A 44 -5.87 -12.28 2.07
N ALA A 45 -4.70 -12.93 1.95
CA ALA A 45 -4.55 -14.33 2.36
C ALA A 45 -4.78 -14.51 3.86
N TRP A 46 -4.34 -13.56 4.69
CA TRP A 46 -4.61 -13.57 6.12
C TRP A 46 -6.09 -13.42 6.45
N VAL A 47 -6.83 -12.57 5.73
CA VAL A 47 -8.29 -12.43 5.91
C VAL A 47 -9.01 -13.72 5.52
N ALA A 48 -8.64 -14.35 4.40
CA ALA A 48 -9.18 -15.65 4.02
C ALA A 48 -8.90 -16.72 5.10
N GLU A 49 -7.69 -16.75 5.68
CA GLU A 49 -7.33 -17.65 6.78
C GLU A 49 -8.18 -17.43 8.04
N LEU A 50 -8.62 -16.19 8.30
CA LEU A 50 -9.51 -15.88 9.42
C LEU A 50 -10.96 -16.34 9.17
N GLU A 51 -11.44 -16.26 7.93
CA GLU A 51 -12.77 -16.70 7.53
C GLU A 51 -12.89 -18.23 7.47
N GLU A 52 -11.87 -18.92 6.96
CA GLU A 52 -11.81 -20.38 6.89
C GLU A 52 -11.47 -21.02 8.25
N GLY A 53 -10.86 -20.23 9.14
CA GLY A 53 -10.41 -20.67 10.45
C GLY A 53 -11.51 -20.77 11.50
N HIS A 54 -11.07 -20.94 12.75
CA HIS A 54 -12.00 -20.98 13.88
C HIS A 54 -12.65 -19.61 14.10
N HIS A 55 -13.99 -19.54 14.17
CA HIS A 55 -14.78 -18.30 14.30
C HIS A 55 -14.31 -17.34 15.41
N ILE A 56 -13.77 -17.83 16.53
CA ILE A 56 -13.18 -16.97 17.58
C ILE A 56 -12.02 -16.10 17.05
N ARG A 57 -11.28 -16.55 16.03
CA ARG A 57 -10.15 -15.79 15.45
C ARG A 57 -10.63 -14.49 14.81
N ILE A 58 -11.71 -14.52 14.04
CA ILE A 58 -12.25 -13.29 13.43
C ILE A 58 -12.74 -12.33 14.51
N PHE A 59 -13.43 -12.83 15.54
CA PHE A 59 -13.89 -12.02 16.66
C PHE A 59 -12.72 -11.43 17.48
N ARG A 60 -11.64 -12.19 17.65
CA ARG A 60 -10.47 -11.72 18.39
C ARG A 60 -9.74 -10.60 17.67
N ASN A 61 -9.68 -10.65 16.33
CA ASN A 61 -8.95 -9.67 15.53
C ASN A 61 -9.81 -8.46 15.13
N PHE A 62 -11.09 -8.67 14.80
CA PHE A 62 -11.96 -7.64 14.24
C PHE A 62 -13.09 -7.17 15.18
N ARG A 63 -13.28 -7.83 16.35
CA ARG A 63 -14.37 -7.56 17.31
C ARG A 63 -15.78 -7.61 16.68
N VAL A 64 -15.89 -8.24 15.52
CA VAL A 64 -17.14 -8.56 14.84
C VAL A 64 -17.22 -10.07 14.65
N THR A 65 -18.44 -10.60 14.61
CA THR A 65 -18.65 -12.01 14.26
C THR A 65 -18.49 -12.21 12.76
N GLN A 66 -18.22 -13.46 12.34
CA GLN A 66 -18.03 -13.80 10.92
C GLN A 66 -19.23 -13.37 10.06
N GLY A 67 -20.46 -13.69 10.49
CA GLY A 67 -21.65 -13.29 9.75
C GLY A 67 -21.83 -11.76 9.64
N VAL A 68 -21.44 -10.99 10.67
CA VAL A 68 -21.48 -9.52 10.60
C VAL A 68 -20.41 -8.99 9.65
N PHE A 69 -19.23 -9.60 9.63
CA PHE A 69 -18.15 -9.26 8.70
C PHE A 69 -18.57 -9.51 7.24
N GLU A 70 -19.19 -10.64 6.95
CA GLU A 70 -19.73 -10.97 5.61
C GLU A 70 -20.82 -9.98 5.18
N ILE A 71 -21.75 -9.64 6.07
CA ILE A 71 -22.76 -8.61 5.81
C ILE A 71 -22.09 -7.28 5.48
N LEU A 72 -21.10 -6.86 6.27
CA LEU A 72 -20.37 -5.63 6.02
C LEU A 72 -19.70 -5.63 4.64
N CYS A 73 -19.02 -6.72 4.27
CA CYS A 73 -18.39 -6.84 2.96
C CYS A 73 -19.42 -6.70 1.82
N ASN A 74 -20.56 -7.38 1.93
CA ASN A 74 -21.63 -7.31 0.93
C ASN A 74 -22.23 -5.90 0.81
N GLU A 75 -22.40 -5.18 1.92
CA GLU A 75 -22.92 -3.82 1.89
C GLU A 75 -21.92 -2.84 1.27
N VAL A 76 -20.61 -3.01 1.54
CA VAL A 76 -19.56 -2.21 0.90
C VAL A 76 -19.47 -2.52 -0.59
N GLU A 77 -19.58 -3.79 -1.00
CA GLU A 77 -19.57 -4.17 -2.42
C GLU A 77 -20.70 -3.50 -3.20
N LYS A 78 -21.90 -3.43 -2.61
CA LYS A 78 -23.06 -2.75 -3.22
C LYS A 78 -22.86 -1.24 -3.31
N ALA A 79 -22.25 -0.63 -2.30
CA ALA A 79 -22.04 0.81 -2.24
C ALA A 79 -20.89 1.27 -3.15
N VAL A 80 -19.84 0.46 -3.24
CA VAL A 80 -18.63 0.74 -4.01
C VAL A 80 -18.27 -0.53 -4.80
N PRO A 81 -18.81 -0.68 -6.02
CA PRO A 81 -18.49 -1.83 -6.87
C PRO A 81 -16.99 -1.92 -7.08
N SER A 82 -16.44 -3.12 -6.88
CA SER A 82 -15.01 -3.35 -7.03
C SER A 82 -14.58 -3.06 -8.47
N SER A 83 -13.59 -2.18 -8.62
CA SER A 83 -12.98 -1.93 -9.92
C SER A 83 -12.04 -3.09 -10.26
N PRO A 84 -11.95 -3.52 -11.53
CA PRO A 84 -10.93 -4.47 -11.97
C PRO A 84 -9.50 -3.99 -11.69
N TRP A 85 -9.33 -2.68 -11.47
CA TRP A 85 -8.07 -2.01 -11.17
C TRP A 85 -7.87 -1.76 -9.67
N ALA A 86 -8.70 -2.36 -8.80
CA ALA A 86 -8.55 -2.25 -7.36
C ALA A 86 -7.21 -2.84 -6.94
N ARG A 87 -6.42 -2.05 -6.19
CA ARG A 87 -5.10 -2.46 -5.69
C ARG A 87 -5.17 -3.36 -4.47
N ILE A 88 -6.33 -3.42 -3.82
CA ILE A 88 -6.59 -4.15 -2.58
C ILE A 88 -7.87 -4.95 -2.80
N GLU A 89 -7.91 -6.18 -2.28
CA GLU A 89 -9.13 -6.97 -2.31
C GLU A 89 -10.21 -6.33 -1.41
N LEU A 90 -11.49 -6.42 -1.81
CA LEU A 90 -12.59 -5.81 -1.06
C LEU A 90 -12.63 -6.28 0.40
N LYS A 91 -12.54 -7.59 0.63
CA LYS A 91 -12.56 -8.14 1.99
C LYS A 91 -11.37 -7.66 2.82
N GLU A 92 -10.22 -7.53 2.18
CA GLU A 92 -9.02 -7.02 2.81
C GLU A 92 -9.18 -5.56 3.23
N SER A 93 -9.68 -4.68 2.35
CA SER A 93 -9.90 -3.27 2.69
C SER A 93 -10.95 -3.12 3.79
N VAL A 94 -12.02 -3.90 3.74
CA VAL A 94 -13.06 -3.95 4.78
C VAL A 94 -12.49 -4.47 6.10
N ALA A 95 -11.54 -5.41 6.09
CA ALA A 95 -10.91 -5.95 7.30
C ALA A 95 -9.94 -4.98 7.99
N MET A 96 -9.30 -4.06 7.25
CA MET A 96 -8.37 -3.09 7.83
C MET A 96 -9.03 -2.22 8.90
N PHE A 97 -10.26 -1.76 8.65
CA PHE A 97 -10.95 -0.84 9.57
C PHE A 97 -11.36 -1.49 10.90
N PRO A 98 -12.06 -2.64 10.93
CA PRO A 98 -12.32 -3.38 12.16
C PRO A 98 -11.03 -3.77 12.89
N TYR A 99 -9.97 -4.17 12.18
CA TYR A 99 -8.69 -4.47 12.80
C TYR A 99 -8.07 -3.25 13.49
N PHE A 100 -8.07 -2.09 12.81
CA PHE A 100 -7.59 -0.83 13.35
C PHE A 100 -8.28 -0.46 14.66
N LEU A 101 -9.61 -0.46 14.67
CA LEU A 101 -10.41 -0.12 15.85
C LEU A 101 -10.23 -1.16 16.97
N SER A 102 -10.22 -2.44 16.63
CA SER A 102 -10.22 -3.54 17.59
C SER A 102 -8.93 -3.69 18.38
N ASN A 103 -7.81 -3.31 17.76
CA ASN A 103 -6.48 -3.50 18.30
C ASN A 103 -5.82 -2.16 18.68
N ASN A 104 -6.52 -1.03 18.51
CA ASN A 104 -5.93 0.31 18.61
C ASN A 104 -4.65 0.41 17.77
N ALA A 105 -4.72 -0.13 16.55
CA ALA A 105 -3.57 -0.32 15.69
C ALA A 105 -3.11 1.03 15.14
N SER A 106 -1.80 1.23 14.98
CA SER A 106 -1.26 2.36 14.24
C SER A 106 -1.28 2.08 12.73
N ASN A 107 -1.06 3.13 11.91
CA ASN A 107 -0.83 2.93 10.48
C ASN A 107 0.36 1.99 10.21
N ARG A 108 1.38 1.98 11.09
CA ARG A 108 2.50 1.04 10.97
C ARG A 108 2.07 -0.40 11.18
N ASP A 109 1.18 -0.63 12.13
CA ASP A 109 0.67 -1.97 12.41
C ASP A 109 -0.22 -2.49 11.28
N LEU A 110 -0.97 -1.60 10.61
CA LEU A 110 -1.73 -1.93 9.41
C LEU A 110 -0.82 -2.25 8.23
N MET A 111 0.18 -1.40 7.96
CA MET A 111 1.17 -1.64 6.91
C MET A 111 1.85 -3.00 7.10
N GLU A 112 2.28 -3.30 8.32
CA GLU A 112 2.93 -4.57 8.65
C GLU A 112 1.97 -5.75 8.62
N ARG A 113 0.73 -5.63 9.11
CA ARG A 113 -0.21 -6.75 9.12
C ARG A 113 -0.68 -7.12 7.72
N PHE A 114 -1.07 -6.12 6.94
CA PHE A 114 -1.68 -6.33 5.63
C PHE A 114 -0.66 -6.27 4.48
N GLN A 115 0.61 -6.03 4.79
CA GLN A 115 1.71 -6.01 3.83
C GLN A 115 1.55 -4.93 2.74
N HIS A 116 1.12 -3.74 3.16
CA HIS A 116 0.89 -2.60 2.26
C HIS A 116 1.75 -1.40 2.64
N GLY A 117 2.10 -0.58 1.64
CA GLY A 117 2.75 0.71 1.89
C GLY A 117 1.80 1.73 2.53
N GLY A 118 2.37 2.79 3.10
CA GLY A 118 1.60 3.80 3.84
C GLY A 118 0.58 4.56 3.00
N GLU A 119 0.87 4.79 1.70
CA GLU A 119 -0.10 5.40 0.79
C GLU A 119 -1.35 4.52 0.65
N THR A 120 -1.16 3.21 0.52
CA THR A 120 -2.24 2.25 0.33
C THR A 120 -3.12 2.15 1.57
N VAL A 121 -2.53 2.14 2.77
CA VAL A 121 -3.26 2.09 4.05
C VAL A 121 -4.03 3.38 4.35
N HIS A 122 -3.53 4.53 3.89
CA HIS A 122 -4.15 5.83 4.14
C HIS A 122 -5.40 6.11 3.27
N ARG A 123 -5.53 5.45 2.12
CA ARG A 123 -6.62 5.69 1.16
C ARG A 123 -7.92 5.02 1.61
#